data_AF-A0A521X2L2-F1
#
_entry.id   AF-A0A521X2L2-F1
#
_cell.length_a   1.000
_cell.length_b   1.000
_cell.length_c   1.000
_cell.angle_alpha   90.00
_cell.angle_beta   90.00
_cell.angle_gamma   90.00
#
_symmetry.space_group_name_H-M   'P 1'
#
loop_
_entity.id
_entity.type
_entity.pdbx_description
1 polymer ?
#
loop_
_entity_poly.entity_id
_entity_poly.type
_entity_poly.pdbx_seq_one_letter_code
_entity_poly.pdbx_strand_id
1 'polypeptide(L)'
;MMDIFNNQWVVGIGGGVLSSLLVTVITGKFFASKDNREYLQKVRLANNEVLYAIKPFIVDGDVPRIDVIQSLQVATARKHAIDFNDIASITEIIENLTKEVMDSSFISNMAKNEYCEKLFKLKPKEAKLDELEKHKSQAIAEYRHRSLKAFSIILGGFSGLLTAYVGFLVSSDSVLISKLGLLLPSFLAFLMAYFAIAFLKIAKDKKLNTGKENSEQSSSVALESRG
;
A
#
# COMPACT_ATOMS: atom_id res chain seq x y z
N MET A 1 -12.92 -45.43 -12.39
CA MET A 1 -12.82 -44.12 -11.70
C MET A 1 -11.42 -43.89 -11.11
N MET A 2 -10.70 -44.93 -10.65
CA MET A 2 -9.28 -44.83 -10.26
C MET A 2 -8.32 -44.54 -11.42
N ASP A 3 -8.69 -44.85 -12.67
CA ASP A 3 -7.79 -44.70 -13.83
C ASP A 3 -7.51 -43.22 -14.20
N ILE A 4 -8.41 -42.31 -13.85
CA ILE A 4 -8.24 -40.87 -14.11
C ILE A 4 -7.14 -40.30 -13.21
N PHE A 5 -7.05 -40.76 -11.96
CA PHE A 5 -6.02 -40.32 -11.00
C PHE A 5 -4.66 -41.01 -11.20
N ASN A 6 -4.60 -42.06 -12.02
CA ASN A 6 -3.35 -42.78 -12.30
C ASN A 6 -2.75 -42.42 -13.67
N ASN A 7 -3.45 -41.58 -14.45
CA ASN A 7 -2.95 -41.10 -15.72
C ASN A 7 -1.81 -40.09 -15.47
N GLN A 8 -0.61 -40.41 -15.97
CA GLN A 8 0.60 -39.59 -15.83
C GLN A 8 0.40 -38.13 -16.24
N TRP A 9 -0.46 -37.87 -17.22
CA TRP A 9 -0.80 -36.53 -17.68
C TRP A 9 -1.68 -35.77 -16.68
N VAL A 10 -2.61 -36.46 -16.02
CA VAL A 10 -3.48 -35.89 -14.97
C VAL A 10 -2.71 -35.68 -13.67
N VAL A 11 -1.83 -36.61 -13.29
CA VAL A 11 -0.97 -36.47 -12.11
C VAL A 11 0.08 -35.38 -12.33
N GLY A 12 0.70 -35.31 -13.51
CA GLY A 12 1.71 -34.31 -13.86
C GLY A 12 1.13 -32.91 -14.03
N ILE A 13 0.16 -32.73 -14.92
CA ILE A 13 -0.44 -31.42 -15.21
C ILE A 13 -1.41 -31.03 -14.10
N GLY A 14 -2.30 -31.93 -13.68
CA GLY A 14 -3.26 -31.65 -12.61
C GLY A 14 -2.56 -31.40 -11.28
N GLY A 15 -1.59 -32.23 -10.89
CA GLY A 15 -0.82 -32.04 -9.66
C GLY A 15 0.07 -30.79 -9.68
N GLY A 16 0.72 -30.49 -10.81
CA GLY A 16 1.53 -29.28 -10.97
C GLY A 16 0.70 -27.99 -10.93
N VAL A 17 -0.45 -27.96 -11.62
CA VAL A 17 -1.35 -26.80 -11.63
C VAL A 17 -2.02 -26.61 -10.27
N LEU A 18 -2.50 -27.67 -9.61
CA LEU A 18 -3.10 -27.57 -8.28
C LEU A 18 -2.09 -27.18 -7.20
N SER A 19 -0.89 -27.76 -7.20
CA SER A 19 0.15 -27.42 -6.21
C SER A 19 0.66 -25.99 -6.37
N SER A 20 0.89 -25.54 -7.60
CA SER A 20 1.34 -24.18 -7.89
C SER A 20 0.28 -23.12 -7.56
N LEU A 21 -1.00 -23.41 -7.85
CA LEU A 21 -2.13 -22.57 -7.45
C LEU A 21 -2.23 -22.47 -5.92
N LEU A 22 -2.11 -23.59 -5.21
CA LEU A 22 -2.27 -23.67 -3.76
C LEU A 22 -1.16 -22.90 -3.02
N VAL A 23 0.10 -23.06 -3.45
CA VAL A 23 1.24 -22.30 -2.90
C VAL A 23 1.09 -20.79 -3.18
N THR A 24 0.66 -20.41 -4.39
CA THR A 24 0.45 -18.99 -4.74
C THR A 24 -0.63 -18.35 -3.89
N VAL A 25 -1.75 -19.06 -3.66
CA VAL A 25 -2.85 -18.57 -2.81
C VAL A 25 -2.38 -18.39 -1.36
N ILE A 26 -1.60 -19.33 -0.82
CA ILE A 26 -1.12 -19.24 0.57
C ILE A 26 -0.08 -18.13 0.72
N THR A 27 0.96 -18.10 -0.13
CA THR A 27 2.04 -17.11 -0.06
C THR A 27 1.52 -15.69 -0.31
N GLY A 28 0.68 -15.52 -1.33
CA GLY A 28 0.05 -14.24 -1.64
C GLY A 28 -0.85 -13.73 -0.51
N LYS A 29 -1.62 -14.61 0.12
CA LYS A 29 -2.52 -14.22 1.22
C LYS A 29 -1.75 -13.89 2.50
N PHE A 30 -0.64 -14.58 2.80
CA PHE A 30 0.10 -14.39 4.04
C PHE A 30 1.03 -13.15 3.99
N PHE A 31 1.79 -12.97 2.91
CA PHE A 31 2.74 -11.85 2.80
C PHE A 31 2.09 -10.52 2.44
N ALA A 32 1.15 -10.49 1.47
CA ALA A 32 0.50 -9.23 1.07
C ALA A 32 -0.39 -8.66 2.19
N SER A 33 -0.95 -9.52 3.04
CA SER A 33 -1.73 -9.10 4.20
C SER A 33 -0.83 -8.56 5.32
N LYS A 34 0.35 -9.13 5.54
CA LYS A 34 1.20 -8.79 6.68
C LYS A 34 1.83 -7.41 6.55
N ASP A 35 2.48 -7.10 5.41
CA ASP A 35 3.13 -5.80 5.21
C ASP A 35 2.12 -4.65 5.21
N ASN A 36 0.98 -4.84 4.52
CA ASN A 36 -0.06 -3.84 4.50
C ASN A 36 -0.69 -3.65 5.88
N ARG A 37 -0.87 -4.73 6.66
CA ARG A 37 -1.40 -4.63 8.02
C ARG A 37 -0.42 -3.93 8.97
N GLU A 38 0.87 -4.23 8.88
CA GLU A 38 1.89 -3.56 9.69
C GLU A 38 1.96 -2.08 9.35
N TYR A 39 1.97 -1.72 8.07
CA TYR A 39 1.95 -0.32 7.63
C TYR A 39 0.69 0.41 8.13
N LEU A 40 -0.50 -0.16 7.93
CA LEU A 40 -1.76 0.40 8.42
C LEU A 40 -1.78 0.53 9.94
N GLN A 41 -1.16 -0.40 10.65
CA GLN A 41 -1.03 -0.32 12.10
C GLN A 41 -0.11 0.86 12.50
N LYS A 42 1.00 1.08 11.81
CA LYS A 42 1.88 2.25 12.02
C LYS A 42 1.15 3.56 11.76
N VAL A 43 0.39 3.65 10.68
CA VAL A 43 -0.46 4.82 10.39
C VAL A 43 -1.46 5.08 11.51
N ARG A 44 -2.18 4.03 11.96
CA ARG A 44 -3.14 4.15 13.07
C ARG A 44 -2.47 4.61 14.37
N LEU A 45 -1.29 4.07 14.69
CA LEU A 45 -0.52 4.47 15.87
C LEU A 45 -0.06 5.93 15.78
N ALA A 46 0.45 6.35 14.62
CA ALA A 46 0.85 7.73 14.37
C ALA A 46 -0.32 8.71 14.54
N ASN A 47 -1.48 8.40 13.96
CA ASN A 47 -2.67 9.25 14.08
C ASN A 47 -3.15 9.35 15.53
N ASN A 48 -3.17 8.23 16.25
CA ASN A 48 -3.49 8.24 17.68
C ASN A 48 -2.47 9.05 18.49
N GLU A 49 -1.17 8.95 18.18
CA GLU A 49 -0.14 9.73 18.89
C GLU A 49 -0.33 11.24 18.68
N VAL A 50 -0.65 11.68 17.45
CA VAL A 50 -0.99 13.08 17.17
C VAL A 50 -2.23 13.49 17.97
N LEU A 51 -3.29 12.68 17.95
CA LEU A 51 -4.53 12.97 18.67
C LEU A 51 -4.31 13.09 20.19
N TYR A 52 -3.57 12.14 20.78
CA TYR A 52 -3.27 12.13 22.20
C TYR A 52 -2.35 13.28 22.64
N ALA A 53 -1.48 13.76 21.75
CA ALA A 53 -0.67 14.95 22.03
C ALA A 53 -1.51 16.24 22.05
N ILE A 54 -2.59 16.31 21.29
CA ILE A 54 -3.49 17.48 21.24
C ILE A 54 -4.58 17.39 22.32
N LYS A 55 -4.91 16.19 22.80
CA LYS A 55 -5.97 15.95 23.79
C LYS A 55 -5.88 16.80 25.07
N PRO A 56 -4.70 17.07 25.68
CA PRO A 56 -4.61 17.92 26.87
C PRO A 56 -5.18 19.33 26.67
N PHE A 57 -5.05 19.87 25.46
CA PHE A 57 -5.57 21.20 25.12
C PHE A 57 -7.10 21.30 25.23
N ILE A 58 -7.82 20.16 25.10
CA ILE A 58 -9.26 20.09 25.36
C ILE A 58 -9.59 20.48 26.80
N VAL A 59 -8.79 19.98 27.76
CA VAL A 59 -9.01 20.22 29.20
C VAL A 59 -8.74 21.68 29.54
N ASP A 60 -7.73 22.26 28.89
CA ASP A 60 -7.36 23.66 29.06
C ASP A 60 -8.27 24.62 28.24
N GLY A 61 -9.17 24.08 27.42
CA GLY A 61 -10.08 24.85 26.57
C GLY A 61 -9.39 25.63 25.45
N ASP A 62 -8.13 25.32 25.15
CA ASP A 62 -7.34 25.99 24.13
C ASP A 62 -7.08 25.06 22.93
N VAL A 63 -6.59 25.59 21.81
CA VAL A 63 -6.23 24.78 20.64
C VAL A 63 -4.87 25.20 20.09
N PRO A 64 -3.97 24.25 19.79
CA PRO A 64 -2.69 24.59 19.20
C PRO A 64 -2.88 25.16 17.79
N ARG A 65 -1.96 26.03 17.39
CA ARG A 65 -1.97 26.61 16.05
C ARG A 65 -1.72 25.55 14.97
N ILE A 66 -2.20 25.81 13.76
CA ILE A 66 -2.08 24.89 12.61
C ILE A 66 -0.63 24.54 12.28
N ASP A 67 0.29 25.50 12.37
CA ASP A 67 1.74 25.31 12.14
C ASP A 67 2.35 24.30 13.13
N VAL A 68 1.87 24.33 14.37
CA VAL A 68 2.31 23.40 15.43
C VAL A 68 1.76 22.00 15.16
N ILE A 69 0.49 21.89 14.78
CA ILE A 69 -0.13 20.60 14.42
C ILE A 69 0.58 19.98 13.22
N GLN A 70 0.89 20.76 12.18
CA GLN A 70 1.64 20.28 11.01
C GLN A 70 3.06 19.82 11.38
N SER A 71 3.75 20.59 12.22
CA SER A 71 5.09 20.22 12.70
C SER A 71 5.06 18.89 13.48
N LEU A 72 4.02 18.71 14.31
CA LEU A 72 3.76 17.46 15.03
C LEU A 72 3.49 16.31 14.05
N GLN A 73 2.63 16.49 13.05
CA GLN A 73 2.37 15.47 12.01
C GLN A 73 3.68 15.07 11.30
N VAL A 74 4.51 16.01 10.86
CA VAL A 74 5.78 15.74 10.18
C VAL A 74 6.78 15.02 11.10
N ALA A 75 6.84 15.38 12.37
CA ALA A 75 7.69 14.69 13.35
C ALA A 75 7.21 13.24 13.57
N THR A 76 5.90 13.04 13.74
CA THR A 76 5.30 11.72 13.97
C THR A 76 5.42 10.82 12.73
N ALA A 77 5.27 11.36 11.51
CA ALA A 77 5.48 10.63 10.27
C ALA A 77 6.90 10.04 10.20
N ARG A 78 7.90 10.88 10.51
CA ARG A 78 9.31 10.47 10.54
C ARG A 78 9.56 9.42 11.61
N LYS A 79 8.99 9.58 12.81
CA LYS A 79 9.15 8.62 13.92
C LYS A 79 8.61 7.23 13.56
N HIS A 80 7.47 7.16 12.88
CA HIS A 80 6.83 5.89 12.49
C HIS A 80 7.25 5.38 11.11
N ALA A 81 8.12 6.10 10.41
CA ALA A 81 8.58 5.79 9.04
C ALA A 81 7.42 5.59 8.04
N ILE A 82 6.43 6.47 8.10
CA ILE A 82 5.26 6.49 7.21
C ILE A 82 5.28 7.74 6.33
N ASP A 83 4.54 7.72 5.22
CA ASP A 83 4.37 8.89 4.37
C ASP A 83 3.56 9.97 5.11
N PHE A 84 3.99 11.23 5.05
CA PHE A 84 3.27 12.35 5.64
C PHE A 84 1.84 12.46 5.11
N ASN A 85 1.64 12.15 3.83
CA ASN A 85 0.31 12.20 3.23
C ASN A 85 -0.63 11.16 3.82
N ASP A 86 -0.13 10.08 4.43
CA ASP A 86 -0.91 9.01 5.05
C ASP A 86 -1.30 9.30 6.51
N ILE A 87 -0.74 10.35 7.12
CA ILE A 87 -1.22 10.86 8.40
C ILE A 87 -2.54 11.60 8.20
N ALA A 88 -3.39 11.52 9.22
CA ALA A 88 -4.69 12.16 9.23
C ALA A 88 -4.58 13.65 8.90
N SER A 89 -5.44 14.15 8.00
CA SER A 89 -5.45 15.55 7.60
C SER A 89 -5.82 16.45 8.79
N ILE A 90 -5.52 17.77 8.71
CA ILE A 90 -5.94 18.71 9.77
C ILE A 90 -7.46 18.66 9.98
N THR A 91 -8.21 18.52 8.88
CA THR A 91 -9.66 18.35 8.91
C THR A 91 -10.06 17.08 9.65
N GLU A 92 -9.48 15.93 9.30
CA GLU A 92 -9.77 14.66 9.98
C GLU A 92 -9.39 14.71 11.48
N ILE A 93 -8.30 15.39 11.84
CA ILE A 93 -7.91 15.60 13.25
C ILE A 93 -8.97 16.42 13.97
N ILE A 94 -9.43 17.53 13.39
CA ILE A 94 -10.49 18.37 13.96
C ILE A 94 -11.79 17.59 14.15
N GLU A 95 -12.18 16.77 13.18
CA GLU A 95 -13.40 15.94 13.26
C GLU A 95 -13.30 14.88 14.36
N ASN A 96 -12.15 14.21 14.45
CA ASN A 96 -11.88 13.22 15.50
C ASN A 96 -11.88 13.86 16.90
N LEU A 97 -11.27 15.04 17.05
CA LEU A 97 -11.28 15.80 18.31
C LEU A 97 -12.70 16.25 18.68
N THR A 98 -13.45 16.77 17.70
CA THR A 98 -14.85 17.19 17.91
C THR A 98 -15.69 16.02 18.41
N LYS A 99 -15.55 14.86 17.78
CA LYS A 99 -16.23 13.62 18.18
C LYS A 99 -15.85 13.20 19.60
N GLU A 100 -14.57 13.27 19.97
CA GLU A 100 -14.10 12.91 21.31
C GLU A 100 -14.60 13.87 22.40
N VAL A 101 -14.67 15.17 22.12
CA VAL A 101 -15.23 16.16 23.04
C VAL A 101 -16.73 15.98 23.24
N MET A 102 -17.46 15.72 22.16
CA MET A 102 -18.90 15.50 22.23
C MET A 102 -19.25 14.21 22.99
N ASP A 103 -18.48 13.14 22.78
CA ASP A 103 -18.63 11.84 23.48
C ASP A 103 -18.23 11.90 24.96
N SER A 104 -17.45 12.92 25.38
CA SER A 104 -16.98 13.03 26.76
C SER A 104 -18.12 13.38 27.73
N SER A 105 -18.34 12.53 28.73
CA SER A 105 -19.27 12.80 29.84
C SER A 105 -18.71 13.76 30.89
N PHE A 106 -17.40 14.03 30.85
CA PHE A 106 -16.69 14.81 31.87
C PHE A 106 -16.57 16.31 31.52
N ILE A 107 -16.92 16.70 30.29
CA ILE A 107 -16.87 18.09 29.83
C ILE A 107 -18.27 18.69 29.87
N SER A 108 -18.42 19.88 30.45
CA SER A 108 -19.71 20.59 30.51
C SER A 108 -20.18 20.99 29.11
N ASN A 109 -21.50 21.06 28.89
CA ASN A 109 -22.05 21.44 27.58
C ASN A 109 -21.56 22.81 27.09
N MET A 110 -21.33 23.75 28.01
CA MET A 110 -20.78 25.07 27.69
C MET A 110 -19.34 24.96 27.17
N ALA A 111 -18.49 24.19 27.85
CA ALA A 111 -17.09 23.97 27.43
C ALA A 111 -17.00 23.17 26.12
N LYS A 112 -17.91 22.21 25.88
CA LYS A 112 -18.02 21.50 24.60
C LYS A 112 -18.24 22.47 23.44
N ASN A 113 -19.19 23.39 23.57
CA ASN A 113 -19.50 24.36 22.53
C ASN A 113 -18.34 25.32 22.27
N GLU A 114 -17.73 25.87 23.32
CA GLU A 114 -16.60 26.80 23.19
C GLU A 114 -15.40 26.14 22.49
N TYR A 115 -15.08 24.91 22.86
CA TYR A 115 -13.98 24.17 22.26
C TYR A 115 -14.26 23.82 20.79
N CYS A 116 -15.48 23.34 20.48
CA CYS A 116 -15.88 23.05 19.11
C CYS A 116 -15.80 24.31 18.23
N GLU A 117 -16.23 25.48 18.71
CA GLU A 117 -16.08 26.73 17.96
C GLU A 117 -14.63 27.09 17.66
N LYS A 118 -13.71 26.88 18.62
CA LYS A 118 -12.27 27.11 18.41
C LYS A 118 -11.71 26.14 17.36
N LEU A 119 -12.10 24.86 17.40
CA LEU A 119 -11.70 23.88 16.40
C LEU A 119 -12.22 24.22 14.99
N PHE A 120 -13.48 24.64 14.85
CA PHE A 120 -14.05 25.00 13.55
C PHE A 120 -13.32 26.18 12.90
N LYS A 121 -12.79 27.12 13.69
CA LYS A 121 -11.96 28.23 13.17
C LYS A 121 -10.64 27.77 12.57
N LEU A 122 -10.15 26.59 12.95
CA LEU A 122 -8.92 25.99 12.41
C LEU A 122 -9.17 25.20 11.12
N LYS A 123 -10.43 24.91 10.76
CA LYS A 123 -10.75 24.13 9.56
C LYS A 123 -10.30 24.91 8.31
N PRO A 124 -9.37 24.37 7.49
CA PRO A 124 -8.96 25.04 6.26
C PRO A 124 -10.16 25.19 5.30
N LYS A 125 -10.28 26.35 4.64
CA LYS A 125 -11.39 26.62 3.70
C LYS A 125 -11.43 25.57 2.57
N GLU A 126 -12.59 24.94 2.43
CA GLU A 126 -12.84 23.60 1.89
C GLU A 126 -12.60 23.36 0.38
N ALA A 127 -12.09 24.32 -0.39
CA ALA A 127 -12.13 24.18 -1.85
C ALA A 127 -11.12 23.20 -2.49
N LYS A 128 -10.11 22.69 -1.75
CA LYS A 128 -9.03 21.86 -2.33
C LYS A 128 -8.80 20.50 -1.66
N LEU A 129 -9.33 20.26 -0.46
CA LEU A 129 -9.02 19.05 0.32
C LEU A 129 -9.96 17.88 0.00
N ASP A 130 -11.21 18.15 -0.36
CA ASP A 130 -12.22 17.13 -0.65
C ASP A 130 -11.91 16.35 -1.94
N GLU A 131 -11.38 17.03 -2.97
CA GLU A 131 -10.87 16.35 -4.17
C GLU A 131 -9.63 15.51 -3.85
N LEU A 132 -8.71 16.01 -3.01
CA LEU A 132 -7.47 15.31 -2.69
C LEU A 132 -7.73 14.02 -1.89
N GLU A 133 -8.63 14.04 -0.90
CA GLU A 133 -9.00 12.84 -0.12
C GLU A 133 -9.72 11.80 -0.97
N LYS A 134 -10.63 12.24 -1.85
CA LYS A 134 -11.33 11.35 -2.79
C LYS A 134 -10.37 10.73 -3.82
N HIS A 135 -9.44 11.52 -4.37
CA HIS A 135 -8.39 11.04 -5.25
C HIS A 135 -7.45 10.05 -4.57
N LYS A 136 -7.13 10.26 -3.28
CA LYS A 136 -6.23 9.38 -2.52
C LYS A 136 -6.87 8.01 -2.27
N SER A 137 -8.16 7.97 -1.91
CA SER A 137 -8.92 6.72 -1.75
C SER A 137 -9.04 5.93 -3.07
N GLN A 138 -9.29 6.63 -4.19
CA GLN A 138 -9.37 6.01 -5.52
C GLN A 138 -8.00 5.50 -6.02
N ALA A 139 -6.93 6.25 -5.82
CA ALA A 139 -5.57 5.85 -6.22
C ALA A 139 -5.09 4.58 -5.50
N ILE A 140 -5.44 4.40 -4.23
CA ILE A 140 -5.10 3.20 -3.45
C ILE A 140 -5.85 1.96 -4.00
N ALA A 141 -7.13 2.12 -4.35
CA ALA A 141 -7.93 1.04 -4.93
C ALA A 141 -7.41 0.62 -6.31
N GLU A 142 -7.06 1.58 -7.16
CA GLU A 142 -6.47 1.32 -8.48
C GLU A 142 -5.09 0.67 -8.41
N TYR A 143 -4.25 1.11 -7.47
CA TYR A 143 -2.92 0.52 -7.25
C TYR A 143 -3.01 -0.95 -6.86
N ARG A 144 -3.94 -1.28 -5.96
CA ARG A 144 -4.18 -2.67 -5.53
C ARG A 144 -4.65 -3.53 -6.70
N HIS A 145 -5.52 -2.99 -7.55
CA HIS A 145 -6.02 -3.70 -8.73
C HIS A 145 -4.96 -3.89 -9.82
N ARG A 146 -4.10 -2.87 -10.08
CA ARG A 146 -3.01 -2.95 -11.06
C ARG A 146 -1.91 -3.93 -10.63
N SER A 147 -1.57 -3.94 -9.34
CA SER A 147 -0.57 -4.87 -8.78
C SER A 147 -0.99 -6.32 -8.92
N LEU A 148 -2.27 -6.63 -8.70
CA LEU A 148 -2.81 -7.98 -8.86
C LEU A 148 -2.81 -8.44 -10.32
N LYS A 149 -3.11 -7.56 -11.28
CA LYS A 149 -3.05 -7.88 -12.72
C LYS A 149 -1.63 -8.19 -13.20
N ALA A 150 -0.65 -7.39 -12.78
CA ALA A 150 0.75 -7.62 -13.14
C ALA A 150 1.27 -8.96 -12.59
N PHE A 151 0.88 -9.30 -11.36
CA PHE A 151 1.25 -10.56 -10.73
C PHE A 151 0.69 -11.78 -11.49
N SER A 152 -0.57 -11.72 -11.92
CA SER A 152 -1.20 -12.78 -12.71
C SER A 152 -0.52 -12.99 -14.06
N ILE A 153 -0.08 -11.92 -14.73
CA ILE A 153 0.60 -12.01 -16.03
C ILE A 153 1.98 -12.67 -15.88
N ILE A 154 2.76 -12.26 -14.87
CA ILE A 154 4.10 -12.83 -14.63
C ILE A 154 4.00 -14.31 -14.26
N LEU A 155 3.06 -14.66 -13.38
CA LEU A 155 2.87 -16.04 -12.94
C LEU A 155 2.36 -16.95 -14.07
N GLY A 156 1.42 -16.45 -14.89
CA GLY A 156 0.94 -17.16 -16.07
C GLY A 156 2.04 -17.38 -17.11
N GLY A 157 2.85 -16.35 -17.38
CA GLY A 157 4.01 -16.45 -18.27
C GLY A 157 5.05 -17.45 -17.78
N PHE A 158 5.34 -17.45 -16.48
CA PHE A 158 6.27 -18.42 -15.87
C PHE A 158 5.75 -19.86 -15.97
N SER A 159 4.48 -20.08 -15.64
CA SER A 159 3.85 -21.39 -15.74
C SER A 159 3.86 -21.92 -17.19
N GLY A 160 3.50 -21.08 -18.16
CA GLY A 160 3.52 -21.44 -19.58
C GLY A 160 4.92 -21.80 -20.10
N LEU A 161 5.94 -21.01 -19.73
CA LEU A 161 7.33 -21.30 -20.08
C LEU A 161 7.83 -22.59 -19.44
N LEU A 162 7.48 -22.84 -18.17
CA LEU A 162 7.87 -24.06 -17.46
C LEU A 162 7.21 -25.29 -18.09
N THR A 163 5.92 -25.22 -18.44
CA THR A 163 5.21 -26.31 -19.12
C THR A 163 5.79 -26.59 -20.50
N ALA A 164 6.08 -25.56 -21.29
CA ALA A 164 6.71 -25.71 -22.60
C ALA A 164 8.12 -26.34 -22.49
N TYR A 165 8.89 -25.91 -21.48
CA TYR A 165 10.21 -26.46 -21.20
C TYR A 165 10.14 -27.95 -20.82
N VAL A 166 9.26 -28.33 -19.90
CA VAL A 166 9.06 -29.74 -19.52
C VAL A 166 8.59 -30.58 -20.71
N GLY A 167 7.68 -30.06 -21.53
CA GLY A 167 7.23 -30.74 -22.75
C GLY A 167 8.36 -30.97 -23.76
N PHE A 168 9.26 -30.00 -23.92
CA PHE A 168 10.45 -30.12 -24.78
C PHE A 168 11.45 -31.17 -24.27
N LEU A 169 11.67 -31.22 -22.94
CA LEU A 169 12.56 -32.22 -22.31
C LEU A 169 12.02 -33.65 -22.50
N VAL A 170 10.71 -33.84 -22.36
CA VAL A 170 10.06 -35.17 -22.53
C VAL A 170 10.13 -35.65 -23.99
N SER A 171 10.17 -34.72 -24.96
CA SER A 171 10.21 -35.05 -26.39
C SER A 171 11.63 -35.32 -26.94
N SER A 172 12.69 -35.05 -26.19
CA SER A 172 14.07 -35.13 -26.68
C SER A 172 14.88 -36.20 -25.94
N ASP A 173 15.13 -37.34 -26.59
CA ASP A 173 15.81 -38.53 -26.04
C ASP A 173 17.33 -38.39 -25.77
N SER A 174 17.89 -37.18 -25.82
CA SER A 174 19.34 -37.01 -25.79
C SER A 174 19.92 -37.08 -24.36
N VAL A 175 20.96 -37.88 -24.16
CA VAL A 175 21.66 -38.09 -22.86
C VAL A 175 22.22 -36.79 -22.25
N LEU A 176 22.50 -35.76 -23.07
CA LEU A 176 22.92 -34.42 -22.62
C LEU A 176 21.84 -33.67 -21.82
N ILE A 177 20.57 -33.95 -22.08
CA ILE A 177 19.43 -33.34 -21.38
C ILE A 177 19.36 -33.79 -19.92
N SER A 178 19.85 -34.98 -19.60
CA SER A 178 19.84 -35.50 -18.21
C SER A 178 20.72 -34.68 -17.26
N LYS A 179 21.83 -34.11 -17.74
CA LYS A 179 22.75 -33.28 -16.92
C LYS A 179 22.47 -31.78 -17.01
N LEU A 180 22.08 -31.28 -18.18
CA LEU A 180 21.76 -29.86 -18.39
C LEU A 180 20.32 -29.50 -17.97
N GLY A 181 19.42 -30.49 -17.99
CA GLY A 181 17.99 -30.33 -17.72
C GLY A 181 17.67 -29.92 -16.28
N LEU A 182 18.56 -30.18 -15.33
CA LEU A 182 18.42 -29.77 -13.93
C LEU A 182 18.91 -28.33 -13.68
N LEU A 183 19.91 -27.86 -14.43
CA LEU A 183 20.53 -26.54 -14.24
C LEU A 183 19.76 -25.43 -14.96
N LEU A 184 19.19 -25.71 -16.13
CA LEU A 184 18.42 -24.73 -16.91
C LEU A 184 17.20 -24.15 -16.16
N PRO A 185 16.32 -24.95 -15.52
CA PRO A 185 15.14 -24.42 -14.84
C PRO A 185 15.50 -23.64 -13.57
N SER A 186 16.58 -24.03 -12.88
CA SER A 186 17.13 -23.22 -11.78
C SER A 186 17.62 -21.86 -12.32
N PHE A 187 18.37 -21.84 -13.42
CA PHE A 187 18.87 -20.61 -14.03
C PHE A 187 17.73 -19.71 -14.56
N LEU A 188 16.69 -20.31 -15.16
CA LEU A 188 15.51 -19.57 -15.63
C LEU A 188 14.71 -18.98 -14.46
N ALA A 189 14.57 -19.73 -13.36
CA ALA A 189 13.94 -19.23 -12.14
C ALA A 189 14.72 -18.06 -11.53
N PHE A 190 16.06 -18.12 -11.54
CA PHE A 190 16.92 -17.02 -11.11
C PHE A 190 16.78 -15.77 -12.00
N LEU A 191 16.77 -15.93 -13.33
CA LEU A 191 16.54 -14.82 -14.26
C LEU A 191 15.16 -14.19 -14.06
N MET A 192 14.11 -15.00 -13.88
CA MET A 192 12.76 -14.50 -13.64
C MET A 192 12.63 -13.78 -12.30
N ALA A 193 13.25 -14.29 -11.24
CA ALA A 193 13.33 -13.61 -9.95
C ALA A 193 14.07 -12.27 -10.07
N TYR A 194 15.17 -12.23 -10.82
CA TYR A 194 15.92 -11.01 -11.10
C TYR A 194 15.07 -9.97 -11.87
N PHE A 195 14.36 -10.39 -12.92
CA PHE A 195 13.45 -9.52 -13.66
C PHE A 195 12.29 -8.99 -12.81
N ALA A 196 11.72 -9.83 -11.93
CA ALA A 196 10.68 -9.38 -10.99
C ALA A 196 11.19 -8.30 -10.04
N ILE A 197 12.41 -8.47 -9.49
CA ILE A 197 13.04 -7.48 -8.61
C ILE A 197 13.37 -6.19 -9.38
N ALA A 198 13.89 -6.29 -10.60
CA ALA A 198 14.19 -5.14 -11.45
C ALA A 198 12.92 -4.36 -11.81
N PHE A 199 11.82 -5.06 -12.12
CA PHE A 199 10.53 -4.45 -12.43
C PHE A 199 9.94 -3.72 -11.21
N LEU A 200 10.05 -4.31 -10.02
CA LEU A 200 9.64 -3.66 -8.77
C LEU A 200 10.47 -2.39 -8.49
N LYS A 201 11.78 -2.40 -8.77
CA LYS A 201 12.62 -1.19 -8.70
C LYS A 201 12.16 -0.11 -9.68
N ILE A 202 11.93 -0.45 -10.94
CA ILE A 202 11.48 0.51 -11.97
C ILE A 202 10.10 1.09 -11.63
N ALA A 203 9.19 0.26 -11.11
CA ALA A 203 7.87 0.73 -10.65
C ALA A 203 7.98 1.69 -9.46
N LYS A 204 8.93 1.44 -8.54
CA LYS A 204 9.23 2.32 -7.41
C LYS A 204 9.87 3.65 -7.86
N ASP A 205 10.81 3.61 -8.80
CA ASP A 205 11.48 4.81 -9.31
C ASP A 205 10.53 5.70 -10.14
N LYS A 206 9.62 5.10 -10.92
CA LYS A 206 8.54 5.87 -11.56
C LYS A 206 7.70 6.63 -10.52
N LYS A 207 7.35 6.01 -9.40
CA LYS A 207 6.58 6.67 -8.31
C LYS A 207 7.35 7.87 -7.71
N LEU A 208 8.68 7.79 -7.59
CA LEU A 208 9.53 8.89 -7.13
C LEU A 208 9.62 10.04 -8.13
N ASN A 209 9.67 9.75 -9.44
CA ASN A 209 9.69 10.80 -10.47
C ASN A 209 8.33 11.47 -10.68
N THR A 210 7.22 10.74 -10.65
CA THR A 210 5.88 11.36 -10.76
C THR A 210 5.54 12.21 -9.53
N GLY A 211 6.08 11.87 -8.35
CA GLY A 211 5.99 12.71 -7.15
C GLY A 211 6.81 14.01 -7.27
N LYS A 212 7.96 13.97 -7.96
CA LYS A 212 8.78 15.17 -8.23
C LYS A 212 8.14 16.11 -9.25
N GLU A 213 7.63 15.59 -10.38
CA GLU A 213 6.93 16.41 -11.39
C GLU A 213 5.73 17.16 -10.78
N ASN A 214 4.92 16.49 -9.95
CA ASN A 214 3.78 17.13 -9.28
C ASN A 214 4.19 18.21 -8.25
N SER A 215 5.38 18.08 -7.64
CA SER A 215 5.92 19.07 -6.71
C SER A 215 6.51 20.30 -7.43
N GLU A 216 7.11 20.10 -8.60
CA GLU A 216 7.63 21.19 -9.44
C GLU A 216 6.49 21.98 -10.10
N GLN A 217 5.43 21.28 -10.55
CA GLN A 217 4.26 21.91 -11.16
C GLN A 217 3.38 22.65 -10.14
N SER A 218 3.32 22.19 -8.89
CA SER A 218 2.68 22.96 -7.80
C SER A 218 3.49 24.21 -7.41
N SER A 219 4.81 24.17 -7.60
CA SER A 219 5.70 25.30 -7.32
C SER A 219 5.68 26.37 -8.42
N SER A 220 5.53 25.99 -9.69
CA SER A 220 5.41 26.96 -10.80
C SER A 220 4.07 27.70 -10.79
N VAL A 221 2.96 27.01 -10.50
CA VAL A 221 1.62 27.62 -10.42
C VAL A 221 1.52 28.60 -9.24
N ALA A 222 2.26 28.37 -8.15
CA ALA A 222 2.32 29.28 -6.99
C ALA A 222 3.15 30.55 -7.25
N LEU A 223 4.08 30.53 -8.22
CA LEU A 223 4.87 31.68 -8.64
C LEU A 223 4.12 32.56 -9.64
N GLU A 224 3.29 31.97 -10.50
CA GLU A 224 2.50 32.68 -11.51
C GLU A 224 1.29 33.40 -10.91
N SER A 225 0.76 32.95 -9.76
CA SER A 225 -0.35 33.64 -9.05
C SER A 225 0.10 34.83 -8.19
N ARG A 226 1.38 35.21 -8.25
CA ARG A 226 1.99 36.30 -7.45
C ARG A 226 2.57 37.43 -8.31
N GLY A 227 2.50 37.34 -9.63
CA GLY A 227 2.76 38.44 -10.57
C GLY A 227 1.45 39.10 -11.00
#